data_AF-A0A1M5DYE3-F1
#
_entry.id   AF-A0A1M5DYE3-F1
#
_cell.length_a   1.000
_cell.length_b   1.000
_cell.length_c   1.000
_cell.angle_alpha   90.00
_cell.angle_beta   90.00
_cell.angle_gamma   90.00
#
_symmetry.space_group_name_H-M   'P 1'
#
loop_
_entity.id
_entity.type
_entity.pdbx_description
1 polymer ?
#
loop_
_entity_poly.entity_id
_entity_poly.type
_entity_poly.pdbx_seq_one_letter_code
_entity_poly.pdbx_strand_id
1 'polypeptide(L)' 'MQQANFTSVHFLRGRQTTNANGLVEFTSIFPGWYSGRAPHIHVHIYDASGSSLLVTQIAFPTDVCNTVYTTATQ' A
#
# COMPACT_ATOMS: atom_id res chain seq x y z
N MET A 1 -8.77 17.17 8.14
CA MET A 1 -7.41 17.26 7.54
C MET A 1 -6.40 16.85 8.58
N GLN A 2 -5.37 16.07 8.20
CA GLN A 2 -4.37 15.53 9.14
C GLN A 2 -3.63 16.67 9.85
N GLN A 3 -3.64 16.68 11.19
CA GLN A 3 -3.10 17.79 11.99
C GLN A 3 -1.58 17.70 12.25
N ALA A 4 -0.99 16.51 12.08
CA ALA A 4 0.41 16.25 12.39
C ALA A 4 1.22 15.85 11.14
N ASN A 5 2.51 16.22 11.12
CA ASN A 5 3.45 15.86 10.06
C ASN A 5 4.08 14.49 10.34
N PHE A 6 3.90 13.55 9.41
CA PHE A 6 4.38 12.18 9.51
C PHE A 6 5.44 11.84 8.43
N THR A 7 6.12 12.83 7.84
CA THR A 7 7.14 12.56 6.81
C THR A 7 8.36 11.81 7.35
N SER A 8 8.66 11.94 8.64
CA SER A 8 9.80 11.28 9.30
C SER A 8 9.46 9.93 9.93
N VAL A 9 8.22 9.45 9.78
CA VAL A 9 7.83 8.14 10.30
C VAL A 9 7.61 7.14 9.16
N HIS A 10 7.74 5.86 9.48
CA HIS A 10 7.78 4.78 8.49
C HIS A 10 6.63 3.77 8.64
N PHE A 11 5.54 4.13 9.31
CA PHE A 11 4.35 3.28 9.32
C PHE A 11 3.82 3.06 7.88
N LEU A 12 3.22 1.89 7.64
CA LEU A 12 2.65 1.51 6.34
C LEU A 12 3.66 1.56 5.18
N ARG A 13 4.95 1.38 5.48
CA ARG A 13 6.05 1.27 4.51
C ARG A 13 6.86 0.02 4.84
N GLY A 14 7.27 -0.71 3.82
CA GLY A 14 8.08 -1.91 4.00
C GLY A 14 8.77 -2.32 2.70
N ARG A 15 9.80 -3.16 2.83
CA ARG A 15 10.53 -3.76 1.72
C ARG A 15 10.73 -5.24 2.02
N GLN A 16 10.51 -6.08 1.02
CA GLN A 16 10.72 -7.52 1.10
C GLN A 16 11.53 -7.98 -0.11
N THR A 17 12.31 -9.05 0.07
CA THR A 17 12.94 -9.79 -1.03
C THR A 17 12.02 -10.94 -1.42
N THR A 18 11.76 -11.14 -2.71
CA THR A 18 10.95 -12.27 -3.17
C THR A 18 11.59 -13.59 -2.76
N ASN A 19 10.78 -14.55 -2.32
CA ASN A 19 11.24 -15.90 -2.02
C ASN A 19 11.57 -16.69 -3.32
N ALA A 20 11.96 -17.96 -3.17
CA ALA A 20 12.31 -18.83 -4.30
C ALA A 20 11.18 -19.01 -5.34
N ASN A 21 9.92 -18.75 -4.96
CA ASN A 21 8.76 -18.81 -5.84
C ASN A 21 8.39 -17.45 -6.43
N GLY A 22 9.17 -16.39 -6.18
CA GLY A 22 8.87 -15.04 -6.65
C GLY A 22 7.82 -14.30 -5.82
N LEU A 23 7.50 -14.77 -4.62
CA LEU A 23 6.43 -14.22 -3.78
C LEU A 23 6.96 -13.33 -2.66
N VAL A 24 6.18 -12.31 -2.30
CA VAL A 24 6.33 -11.50 -1.09
C VAL A 24 5.00 -11.41 -0.36
N GLU A 25 5.05 -11.31 0.96
CA GLU A 25 3.88 -11.09 1.80
C GLU A 25 4.09 -9.86 2.69
N PHE A 26 3.03 -9.07 2.85
CA PHE A 26 2.99 -7.93 3.76
C PHE A 26 1.74 -8.02 4.61
N THR A 27 1.90 -8.00 5.94
CA THR A 27 0.79 -7.77 6.86
C THR A 27 0.63 -6.26 7.06
N SER A 28 -0.54 -5.74 6.71
CA SER A 28 -0.88 -4.31 6.82
C SER A 28 -2.38 -4.16 7.10
N ILE A 29 -2.82 -2.92 7.31
CA ILE A 29 -4.24 -2.56 7.32
C ILE A 29 -4.72 -2.19 5.91
N PHE A 30 -6.04 -2.21 5.69
CA PHE A 30 -6.66 -1.72 4.46
C PHE A 30 -6.40 -0.20 4.29
N PRO A 31 -6.05 0.28 3.08
CA PRO A 31 -5.70 1.68 2.90
C PRO A 31 -6.91 2.60 3.08
N GLY A 32 -6.67 3.76 3.72
CA GLY A 32 -7.61 4.87 3.70
C GLY A 32 -7.66 5.58 2.34
N TRP A 33 -8.46 6.65 2.26
CA TRP A 33 -8.59 7.48 1.07
C TRP A 33 -8.29 8.95 1.35
N TYR A 34 -7.98 9.70 0.29
CA TYR A 34 -7.81 11.14 0.31
C TYR A 34 -8.41 11.75 -0.96
N SER A 35 -8.80 13.03 -0.88
CA SER A 35 -9.51 13.70 -1.97
C SER A 35 -8.76 13.61 -3.30
N GLY A 36 -9.48 13.27 -4.37
CA GLY A 36 -8.96 13.18 -5.73
C GLY A 36 -8.32 11.84 -6.10
N ARG A 37 -8.32 10.82 -5.22
CA ARG A 37 -7.74 9.50 -5.51
C ARG A 37 -8.57 8.37 -4.93
N ALA A 38 -8.76 7.31 -5.72
CA ALA A 38 -9.30 6.04 -5.21
C ALA A 38 -8.29 5.37 -4.24
N PRO A 39 -8.74 4.50 -3.30
CA PRO A 39 -7.85 3.77 -2.40
C PRO A 39 -6.83 2.90 -3.15
N HIS A 40 -5.56 2.95 -2.74
CA HIS A 40 -4.49 2.20 -3.40
C HIS A 40 -3.31 1.91 -2.49
N ILE A 41 -2.51 0.90 -2.86
CA ILE A 41 -1.17 0.62 -2.31
C ILE A 41 -0.13 0.92 -3.39
N HIS A 42 0.92 1.68 -3.03
CA HIS A 42 2.06 1.92 -3.91
C HIS A 42 3.00 0.70 -3.95
N VAL A 43 3.50 0.37 -5.14
CA VAL A 43 4.45 -0.72 -5.33
C VAL A 43 5.61 -0.25 -6.20
N HIS A 44 6.84 -0.51 -5.75
CA HIS A 44 8.06 -0.28 -6.50
C HIS A 44 8.91 -1.54 -6.46
N ILE A 45 9.14 -2.12 -7.63
CA ILE A 45 9.90 -3.35 -7.82
C ILE A 45 11.30 -3.00 -8.32
N TYR A 46 12.29 -3.62 -7.69
CA TYR A 46 13.69 -3.53 -8.06
C TYR A 46 14.24 -4.92 -8.38
N ASP A 47 15.24 -5.00 -9.23
CA ASP A 47 16.05 -6.21 -9.36
C ASP A 47 17.06 -6.34 -8.18
N ALA A 48 17.83 -7.43 -8.18
CA ALA A 48 18.83 -7.68 -7.15
C ALA A 48 19.99 -6.66 -7.13
N SER A 49 20.21 -5.93 -8.24
CA SER A 49 21.21 -4.85 -8.31
C SER A 49 20.68 -3.51 -7.77
N GLY A 50 19.39 -3.44 -7.45
CA GLY A 50 18.72 -2.21 -7.04
C GLY A 50 18.24 -1.36 -8.21
N SER A 51 18.26 -1.88 -9.44
CA SER A 51 17.72 -1.18 -10.60
C SER A 51 16.19 -1.23 -10.57
N SER A 52 15.56 -0.07 -10.77
CA SER A 52 14.10 0.05 -10.81
C SER A 52 13.54 -0.69 -12.02
N LEU A 53 12.67 -1.67 -11.78
CA LEU A 53 12.00 -2.44 -12.84
C LEU A 53 10.59 -1.91 -13.13
N LEU A 54 9.82 -1.63 -12.08
CA LEU A 54 8.42 -1.20 -12.21
C LEU A 54 7.98 -0.34 -11.04
N VAL A 55 7.30 0.76 -11.35
CA VAL A 55 6.55 1.57 -10.39
C VAL A 55 5.08 1.47 -10.75
N THR A 56 4.26 1.01 -9.82
CA THR A 56 2.83 0.79 -10.06
C THR A 56 2.01 0.97 -8.79
N GLN A 57 0.70 0.78 -8.90
CA GLN A 57 -0.25 0.86 -7.79
C GLN A 57 -1.22 -0.32 -7.85
N ILE A 58 -1.61 -0.84 -6.69
CA ILE A 58 -2.68 -1.82 -6.53
C ILE A 58 -3.94 -1.06 -6.13
N ALA A 59 -4.97 -1.14 -6.98
CA ALA A 59 -6.29 -0.59 -6.69
C ALA A 59 -7.25 -1.69 -6.19
N PHE A 60 -8.33 -1.28 -5.55
CA PHE A 60 -9.32 -2.19 -4.98
C PHE A 60 -10.68 -2.00 -5.65
N PRO A 61 -11.48 -3.08 -5.82
CA PRO A 61 -12.86 -2.97 -6.27
C PRO A 61 -13.71 -2.06 -5.37
N THR A 62 -14.63 -1.31 -5.98
CA THR A 62 -15.47 -0.32 -5.29
C THR A 62 -16.34 -0.95 -4.21
N ASP A 63 -16.90 -2.12 -4.46
CA ASP A 63 -17.72 -2.88 -3.52
C ASP A 63 -16.92 -3.28 -2.27
N VAL A 64 -15.70 -3.79 -2.44
CA VAL A 64 -14.78 -4.09 -1.32
C VAL A 64 -14.48 -2.84 -0.49
N CYS A 65 -14.18 -1.72 -1.16
CA CYS A 65 -13.93 -0.45 -0.48
C CYS A 65 -15.14 0.00 0.34
N ASN A 66 -16.34 -0.08 -0.25
CA ASN A 66 -17.59 0.28 0.41
C ASN A 66 -17.85 -0.60 1.64
N THR A 67 -17.65 -1.91 1.53
CA THR A 67 -17.79 -2.82 2.67
C THR A 67 -16.87 -2.41 3.79
N VAL A 68 -15.56 -2.28 3.54
CA VAL A 68 -14.58 -1.94 4.59
C VAL A 68 -14.91 -0.59 5.24
N TYR A 69 -15.22 0.45 4.46
CA TYR A 69 -15.43 1.79 5.00
C TYR A 69 -16.75 2.00 5.73
N THR A 70 -17.72 1.10 5.55
CA THR A 70 -19.02 1.19 6.24
C THR A 70 -19.13 0.23 7.42
N THR A 71 -18.32 -0.83 7.47
CA THR A 71 -18.40 -1.84 8.52
C THR A 71 -17.21 -1.84 9.47
N ALA A 72 -16.07 -1.24 9.11
CA ALA A 72 -14.89 -1.24 9.98
C ALA A 72 -15.14 -0.39 11.24
N THR A 73 -14.95 -1.01 12.40
CA THR A 73 -14.90 -0.31 13.70
C THR A 73 -13.47 0.08 14.00
N GLN A 74 -13.28 1.25 14.63
CA GLN A 74 -11.97 1.72 15.09
C GLN A 74 -11.48 0.96 16.32
#